data_AF-A0A9W6UKM3-F1
#
_entry.id   AF-A0A9W6UKM3-F1
#
_cell.length_a   1.000
_cell.length_b   1.000
_cell.length_c   1.000
_cell.angle_alpha   90.00
_cell.angle_beta   90.00
_cell.angle_gamma   90.00
#
_symmetry.space_group_name_H-M   'P 1'
#
loop_
_entity.id
_entity.type
_entity.pdbx_description
1 polymer ?
#
loop_
_entity_poly.entity_id
_entity_poly.type
_entity_poly.pdbx_seq_one_letter_code
_entity_poly.pdbx_strand_id
1 'polypeptide(L)'
;MSSEYERIAAIDDPFVLLRAATERLAEAQQEVTDLSRLRRNMIQDLHAQGLSYAQIAAQAGLSRGRIHQIRHSGPAPEGAFFGSGTVTIVTPLRHDPDKDRSVVSLEDLNTGKRLEDLVRSFDLTVTDDHVSAAGEIDLNRPGLVVVCGPRMSEAMRLTYDKDPVFRWEREDGRPWQLRDTRTETVYRAGSDETPARADDMAYLGRLPRPDGKGSILAIAGIHPVGSLGVAHLLSTDIATLWGQVAGENFSVLVRTEYDPHTSEPVRTELATPLYRHDQD
;
A
#
# COMPACT_ATOMS: atom_id res chain seq x y z
N MET A 1 27.39 20.18 -16.12
CA MET A 1 27.09 19.09 -15.18
C MET A 1 27.26 17.80 -15.97
N SER A 2 28.17 16.92 -15.55
CA SER A 2 28.42 15.65 -16.24
C SER A 2 27.20 14.74 -16.14
N SER A 3 26.86 14.04 -17.22
CA SER A 3 25.74 13.09 -17.19
C SER A 3 26.05 11.93 -16.24
N GLU A 4 25.03 11.29 -15.69
CA GLU A 4 25.22 10.13 -14.81
C GLU A 4 25.98 8.99 -15.50
N TYR A 5 25.72 8.80 -16.79
CA TYR A 5 26.46 7.87 -17.63
C TYR A 5 27.96 8.19 -17.64
N GLU A 6 28.35 9.46 -17.88
CA GLU A 6 29.75 9.88 -17.88
C GLU A 6 30.42 9.66 -16.52
N ARG A 7 29.71 9.90 -15.42
CA ARG A 7 30.21 9.65 -14.06
C ARG A 7 30.51 8.17 -13.83
N ILE A 8 29.61 7.28 -14.26
CA ILE A 8 29.80 5.82 -14.15
C ILE A 8 30.93 5.38 -15.07
N ALA A 9 30.94 5.83 -16.32
CA ALA A 9 31.95 5.46 -17.32
C ALA A 9 33.39 5.88 -16.94
N ALA A 10 33.55 6.87 -16.05
CA ALA A 10 34.84 7.31 -15.53
C ALA A 10 35.38 6.46 -14.36
N ILE A 11 34.67 5.42 -13.91
CA ILE A 11 35.14 4.52 -12.84
C ILE A 11 36.24 3.59 -13.37
N ASP A 12 37.43 3.68 -12.78
CA ASP A 12 38.60 2.88 -13.20
C ASP A 12 38.52 1.39 -12.81
N ASP A 13 37.98 1.09 -11.62
CA ASP A 13 37.86 -0.30 -11.15
C ASP A 13 36.74 -1.03 -11.92
N PRO A 14 37.04 -2.12 -12.64
CA PRO A 14 36.07 -2.78 -13.50
C PRO A 14 34.90 -3.43 -12.74
N PHE A 15 35.11 -3.88 -11.50
CA PHE A 15 34.02 -4.47 -10.70
C PHE A 15 33.12 -3.39 -10.10
N VAL A 16 33.70 -2.25 -9.71
CA VAL A 16 32.92 -1.08 -9.27
C VAL A 16 32.12 -0.50 -10.44
N LEU A 17 32.74 -0.38 -11.62
CA LEU A 17 32.09 0.05 -12.85
C LEU A 17 30.90 -0.86 -13.21
N LEU A 18 31.12 -2.18 -13.21
CA LEU A 18 30.06 -3.15 -13.52
C LEU A 18 28.89 -3.05 -12.56
N ARG A 19 29.16 -2.92 -11.26
CA ARG A 19 28.13 -2.78 -10.22
C ARG A 19 27.33 -1.48 -10.42
N ALA A 20 28.01 -0.34 -10.53
CA ALA A 20 27.37 0.95 -10.73
C ALA A 20 26.54 1.01 -12.01
N ALA A 21 27.04 0.42 -13.11
CA ALA A 21 26.29 0.33 -14.37
C ALA A 21 25.04 -0.56 -14.25
N THR A 22 25.14 -1.66 -13.51
CA THR A 22 24.02 -2.58 -13.27
C THR A 22 22.94 -1.95 -12.40
N GLU A 23 23.33 -1.28 -11.30
CA GLU A 23 22.42 -0.53 -10.43
C GLU A 23 21.69 0.56 -11.22
N ARG A 24 22.42 1.37 -12.01
CA ARG A 24 21.81 2.44 -12.80
C ARG A 24 20.89 1.91 -13.90
N LEU A 25 21.22 0.77 -14.51
CA LEU A 25 20.37 0.12 -15.50
C LEU A 25 19.07 -0.39 -14.87
N ALA A 26 19.14 -0.95 -13.65
CA ALA A 26 17.95 -1.37 -12.91
C ALA A 26 17.03 -0.18 -12.60
N GLU A 27 17.59 0.95 -12.15
CA GLU A 27 16.83 2.20 -11.93
C GLU A 27 16.18 2.71 -13.21
N ALA A 28 16.93 2.73 -14.34
CA ALA A 28 16.38 3.13 -15.64
C ALA A 28 15.23 2.22 -16.07
N GLN A 29 15.38 0.92 -15.85
CA GLN A 29 14.38 -0.06 -16.24
C GLN A 29 13.10 0.11 -15.41
N GLN A 30 13.22 0.43 -14.12
CA GLN A 30 12.07 0.75 -13.27
C GLN A 30 11.34 2.01 -13.76
N GLU A 31 12.08 3.08 -14.12
CA GLU A 31 11.49 4.30 -14.70
C GLU A 31 10.73 3.99 -16.01
N VAL A 32 11.28 3.13 -16.87
CA VAL A 32 10.62 2.68 -18.10
C VAL A 32 9.34 1.90 -17.80
N THR A 33 9.35 1.03 -16.79
CA THR A 33 8.18 0.27 -16.31
C THR A 33 7.09 1.23 -15.82
N ASP A 34 7.44 2.20 -14.99
CA ASP A 34 6.51 3.18 -14.42
C ASP A 34 5.88 4.06 -15.51
N LEU A 35 6.68 4.57 -16.45
CA LEU A 35 6.18 5.31 -17.62
C LEU A 35 5.28 4.45 -18.51
N SER A 36 5.58 3.15 -18.63
CA SER A 36 4.73 2.22 -19.39
C SER A 36 3.38 2.00 -18.71
N ARG A 37 3.34 1.92 -17.37
CA ARG A 37 2.11 1.85 -16.59
C ARG A 37 1.29 3.13 -16.72
N LEU A 38 1.93 4.30 -16.56
CA LEU A 38 1.29 5.60 -16.72
C LEU A 38 0.63 5.76 -18.09
N ARG A 39 1.34 5.37 -19.16
CA ARG A 39 0.82 5.40 -20.53
C ARG A 39 -0.40 4.48 -20.68
N ARG A 40 -0.36 3.28 -20.12
CA ARG A 40 -1.49 2.34 -20.18
C ARG A 40 -2.70 2.90 -19.42
N ASN A 41 -2.50 3.45 -18.22
CA ASN A 41 -3.55 4.07 -17.41
C ASN A 41 -4.19 5.26 -18.16
N MET A 42 -3.38 6.20 -18.66
CA MET A 42 -3.88 7.38 -19.38
C MET A 42 -4.70 7.02 -20.63
N ILE A 43 -4.31 5.97 -21.37
CA ILE A 43 -5.09 5.49 -22.52
C ILE A 43 -6.46 4.96 -22.07
N GLN A 44 -6.52 4.25 -20.94
CA GLN A 44 -7.78 3.76 -20.39
C GLN A 44 -8.67 4.92 -19.90
N ASP A 45 -8.09 5.89 -19.20
CA ASP A 45 -8.81 7.07 -18.70
C ASP A 45 -9.41 7.90 -19.85
N LEU A 46 -8.62 8.20 -20.88
CA LEU A 46 -9.10 8.93 -22.06
C LEU A 46 -10.21 8.18 -22.79
N HIS A 47 -10.12 6.85 -22.85
CA HIS A 47 -11.18 6.03 -23.44
C HIS A 47 -12.44 6.03 -22.58
N ALA A 48 -12.32 5.98 -21.25
CA ALA A 48 -13.44 6.09 -20.31
C ALA A 48 -14.13 7.46 -20.40
N GLN A 49 -13.39 8.51 -20.75
CA GLN A 49 -13.91 9.86 -21.07
C GLN A 49 -14.59 9.94 -22.45
N GLY A 50 -14.68 8.83 -23.20
CA GLY A 50 -15.42 8.73 -24.46
C GLY A 50 -14.59 8.89 -25.73
N LEU A 51 -13.27 9.06 -25.63
CA LEU A 51 -12.42 9.10 -26.83
C LEU A 51 -12.23 7.70 -27.41
N SER A 52 -12.42 7.54 -28.72
CA SER A 52 -12.01 6.32 -29.40
C SER A 52 -10.49 6.18 -29.43
N TYR A 53 -9.98 4.94 -29.46
CA TYR A 53 -8.53 4.69 -29.61
C TYR A 53 -7.92 5.33 -30.86
N ALA A 54 -8.72 5.55 -31.92
CA ALA A 54 -8.28 6.25 -33.10
C ALA A 54 -8.04 7.75 -32.85
N GLN A 55 -8.90 8.39 -32.06
CA GLN A 55 -8.75 9.79 -31.67
C GLN A 55 -7.56 9.95 -30.72
N ILE A 56 -7.41 9.06 -29.73
CA ILE A 56 -6.27 9.05 -28.81
C ILE A 56 -4.95 8.90 -29.60
N ALA A 57 -4.89 7.95 -30.54
CA ALA A 57 -3.72 7.75 -31.41
C ALA A 57 -3.35 9.04 -32.18
N ALA A 58 -4.33 9.65 -32.84
CA ALA A 58 -4.12 10.85 -33.64
C ALA A 58 -3.64 12.04 -32.79
N GLN A 59 -4.26 12.27 -31.62
CA GLN A 59 -3.88 13.38 -30.73
C GLN A 59 -2.52 13.16 -30.06
N ALA A 60 -2.19 11.92 -29.69
CA ALA A 60 -0.91 11.59 -29.06
C ALA A 60 0.26 11.45 -30.06
N GLY A 61 0.01 11.59 -31.37
CA GLY A 61 1.03 11.38 -32.40
C GLY A 61 1.50 9.93 -32.52
N LEU A 62 0.63 8.96 -32.18
CA LEU A 62 0.92 7.52 -32.21
C LEU A 62 0.10 6.81 -33.27
N SER A 63 0.56 5.63 -33.71
CA SER A 63 -0.25 4.76 -34.57
C SER A 63 -1.33 4.03 -33.77
N ARG A 64 -2.43 3.64 -34.43
CA ARG A 64 -3.47 2.79 -33.82
C ARG A 64 -2.89 1.47 -33.31
N GLY A 65 -1.97 0.87 -34.08
CA GLY A 65 -1.28 -0.36 -33.68
C GLY A 65 -0.45 -0.16 -32.41
N ARG A 66 0.20 0.99 -32.25
CA ARG A 66 0.95 1.32 -31.03
C ARG A 66 0.05 1.49 -29.82
N ILE A 67 -1.10 2.17 -29.95
CA ILE A 67 -2.11 2.24 -28.88
C ILE A 67 -2.60 0.84 -28.49
N HIS A 68 -2.90 -0.01 -29.48
CA HIS A 68 -3.30 -1.40 -29.22
C HIS A 68 -2.22 -2.16 -28.44
N GLN A 69 -0.95 -2.06 -28.83
CA GLN A 69 0.15 -2.74 -28.14
C GLN A 69 0.26 -2.28 -26.67
N ILE A 70 0.29 -0.98 -26.41
CA ILE A 70 0.43 -0.42 -25.04
C ILE A 70 -0.67 -0.95 -24.12
N ARG A 71 -1.90 -1.06 -24.63
CA ARG A 71 -3.04 -1.51 -23.85
C ARG A 71 -2.95 -2.98 -23.40
N HIS A 72 -2.24 -3.82 -24.15
CA HIS A 72 -2.15 -5.26 -23.88
C HIS A 72 -0.82 -5.69 -23.25
N SER A 73 0.28 -4.98 -23.52
CA SER A 73 1.62 -5.40 -23.11
C SER A 73 2.26 -4.55 -22.02
N GLY A 74 1.61 -3.47 -21.58
CA GLY A 74 2.13 -2.64 -20.48
C GLY A 74 1.88 -3.26 -19.10
N PRO A 75 2.64 -2.90 -18.06
CA PRO A 75 2.37 -3.31 -16.68
C PRO A 75 0.94 -2.97 -16.25
N ALA A 76 0.38 -3.75 -15.33
CA ALA A 76 -1.01 -3.58 -14.90
C ALA A 76 -1.22 -2.22 -14.19
N PRO A 77 -2.17 -1.37 -14.61
CA PRO A 77 -2.36 -0.02 -14.06
C PRO A 77 -2.49 0.02 -12.53
N GLU A 78 -3.17 -0.95 -11.95
CA GLU A 78 -3.47 -1.07 -10.53
C GLU A 78 -2.23 -1.22 -9.64
N GLY A 79 -1.06 -1.58 -10.19
CA GLY A 79 0.20 -1.52 -9.43
C GLY A 79 0.53 -0.11 -8.93
N ALA A 80 0.02 0.93 -9.60
CA ALA A 80 0.13 2.32 -9.13
C ALA A 80 -0.56 2.58 -7.78
N PHE A 81 -1.40 1.65 -7.31
CA PHE A 81 -1.98 1.68 -5.97
C PHE A 81 -0.89 1.68 -4.87
N PHE A 82 0.26 1.05 -5.11
CA PHE A 82 1.39 1.07 -4.17
C PHE A 82 2.34 2.26 -4.39
N GLY A 83 2.16 3.01 -5.47
CA GLY A 83 3.05 4.08 -5.91
C GLY A 83 3.87 3.68 -7.13
N SER A 84 5.08 4.22 -7.23
CA SER A 84 6.02 4.03 -8.35
C SER A 84 7.41 3.73 -7.81
N GLY A 85 8.24 3.07 -8.60
CA GLY A 85 9.62 2.80 -8.24
C GLY A 85 9.76 1.73 -7.16
N THR A 86 10.33 2.13 -6.03
CA THR A 86 10.52 1.26 -4.86
C THR A 86 9.39 1.45 -3.87
N VAL A 87 8.82 0.33 -3.44
CA VAL A 87 7.85 0.26 -2.36
C VAL A 87 8.54 -0.31 -1.13
N THR A 88 8.36 0.35 0.02
CA THR A 88 8.85 -0.12 1.31
C THR A 88 7.68 -0.62 2.14
N ILE A 89 7.65 -1.92 2.42
CA ILE A 89 6.67 -2.55 3.32
C ILE A 89 7.20 -2.46 4.74
N VAL A 90 6.49 -1.74 5.60
CA VAL A 90 6.90 -1.52 7.00
C VAL A 90 6.00 -2.32 7.94
N THR A 91 6.59 -3.20 8.74
CA THR A 91 5.88 -4.03 9.73
C THR A 91 6.38 -3.73 11.15
N PRO A 92 5.59 -3.97 12.22
CA PRO A 92 5.99 -3.56 13.55
C PRO A 92 6.90 -4.60 14.22
N LEU A 93 8.01 -4.14 14.80
CA LEU A 93 8.75 -4.91 15.80
C LEU A 93 8.07 -4.77 17.16
N ARG A 94 8.05 -5.86 17.91
CA ARG A 94 7.55 -5.95 19.28
C ARG A 94 8.71 -6.30 20.20
N HIS A 95 8.66 -5.83 21.44
CA HIS A 95 9.62 -6.25 22.45
C HIS A 95 9.17 -7.56 23.10
N ASP A 96 10.06 -8.55 23.14
CA ASP A 96 9.91 -9.77 23.92
C ASP A 96 10.51 -9.53 25.32
N PRO A 97 9.70 -9.28 26.36
CA PRO A 97 10.19 -8.91 27.69
C PRO A 97 10.95 -10.05 28.37
N ASP A 98 10.73 -11.30 27.95
CA ASP A 98 11.38 -12.48 28.54
C ASP A 98 12.77 -12.73 27.93
N LYS A 99 13.04 -12.20 26.72
CA LYS A 99 14.26 -12.49 25.95
C LYS A 99 15.07 -11.25 25.55
N ASP A 100 14.67 -10.07 26.02
CA ASP A 100 15.31 -8.76 25.76
C ASP A 100 15.69 -8.57 24.27
N ARG A 101 14.74 -8.91 23.39
CA ARG A 101 14.96 -8.87 21.93
C ARG A 101 13.70 -8.42 21.19
N SER A 102 13.90 -7.88 19.99
CA SER A 102 12.80 -7.56 19.08
C SER A 102 12.28 -8.82 18.39
N VAL A 103 10.95 -8.94 18.31
CA VAL A 103 10.23 -10.04 17.64
C VAL A 103 9.13 -9.48 16.75
N VAL A 104 8.71 -10.25 15.74
CA VAL A 104 7.55 -9.94 14.88
C VAL A 104 6.50 -11.02 15.13
N SER A 105 5.21 -10.66 15.16
CA SER A 105 4.16 -11.67 15.25
C SER A 105 4.10 -12.49 13.95
N LEU A 106 3.60 -13.73 14.02
CA LEU A 106 3.51 -14.55 12.82
C LEU A 106 2.58 -13.91 11.77
N GLU A 107 1.51 -13.27 12.22
CA GLU A 107 0.53 -12.56 11.39
C GLU A 107 1.14 -11.31 10.76
N ASP A 108 1.91 -10.52 11.53
CA ASP A 108 2.61 -9.33 11.03
C ASP A 108 3.65 -9.72 9.95
N LEU A 109 4.37 -10.83 10.16
CA LEU A 109 5.31 -11.40 9.19
C LEU A 109 4.61 -11.92 7.93
N ASN A 110 3.51 -12.66 8.09
CA ASN A 110 2.71 -13.17 6.97
C ASN A 110 2.08 -12.02 6.15
N THR A 111 1.63 -10.97 6.83
CA THR A 111 1.08 -9.77 6.18
C THR A 111 2.15 -9.09 5.33
N GLY A 112 3.34 -8.85 5.90
CA GLY A 112 4.47 -8.27 5.18
C GLY A 112 4.81 -9.06 3.93
N LYS A 113 5.02 -10.38 4.07
CA LYS A 113 5.37 -11.25 2.95
C LYS A 113 4.32 -11.25 1.82
N ARG A 114 3.03 -11.30 2.16
CA ARG A 114 1.95 -11.27 1.15
C ARG A 114 1.91 -9.94 0.39
N LEU A 115 2.12 -8.83 1.10
CA LEU A 115 2.21 -7.52 0.45
C LEU A 115 3.45 -7.41 -0.44
N GLU A 116 4.60 -7.91 0.00
CA GLU A 116 5.80 -7.93 -0.84
C GLU A 116 5.58 -8.75 -2.13
N ASP A 117 5.01 -9.95 -2.02
CA ASP A 117 4.75 -10.82 -3.16
C ASP A 117 3.74 -10.17 -4.13
N LEU A 118 2.70 -9.53 -3.59
CA LEU A 118 1.72 -8.77 -4.38
C LEU A 118 2.38 -7.60 -5.12
N VAL A 119 3.21 -6.81 -4.45
CA VAL A 119 3.90 -5.67 -5.07
C VAL A 119 4.88 -6.15 -6.15
N ARG A 120 5.63 -7.22 -5.90
CA ARG A 120 6.52 -7.84 -6.90
C ARG A 120 5.75 -8.33 -8.12
N SER A 121 4.53 -8.84 -7.96
CA SER A 121 3.68 -9.27 -9.07
C SER A 121 3.30 -8.14 -10.04
N PHE A 122 3.45 -6.87 -9.60
CA PHE A 122 3.25 -5.68 -10.42
C PHE A 122 4.54 -5.14 -11.04
N ASP A 123 5.66 -5.85 -11.00
CA ASP A 123 6.97 -5.37 -11.51
C ASP A 123 7.47 -4.11 -10.78
N LEU A 124 7.21 -4.02 -9.48
CA LEU A 124 7.74 -2.97 -8.60
C LEU A 124 8.90 -3.51 -7.77
N THR A 125 9.85 -2.63 -7.47
CA THR A 125 10.94 -2.96 -6.55
C THR A 125 10.41 -2.93 -5.12
N VAL A 126 10.74 -3.94 -4.32
CA VAL A 126 10.27 -4.08 -2.95
C VAL A 126 11.44 -4.10 -1.98
N THR A 127 11.30 -3.34 -0.89
CA THR A 127 12.15 -3.38 0.29
C THR A 127 11.28 -3.56 1.54
N ASP A 128 11.84 -4.15 2.58
CA ASP A 128 11.22 -4.23 3.90
C ASP A 128 11.88 -3.24 4.87
N ASP A 129 11.11 -2.80 5.86
CA ASP A 129 11.61 -2.04 7.00
C ASP A 129 10.69 -2.27 8.20
N HIS A 130 11.02 -1.67 9.33
CA HIS A 130 10.28 -1.86 10.56
C HIS A 130 9.94 -0.57 11.30
N VAL A 131 8.75 -0.57 11.92
CA VAL A 131 8.53 0.29 13.09
C VAL A 131 9.36 -0.29 14.22
N SER A 132 10.20 0.52 14.84
CA SER A 132 11.05 0.07 15.94
C SER A 132 10.22 -0.41 17.13
N ALA A 133 10.81 -1.18 18.03
CA ALA A 133 10.12 -1.59 19.27
C ALA A 133 9.74 -0.39 20.17
N ALA A 134 10.39 0.76 19.98
CA ALA A 134 10.04 2.03 20.64
C ALA A 134 8.93 2.81 19.89
N GLY A 135 8.46 2.31 18.75
CA GLY A 135 7.40 2.92 17.94
C GLY A 135 7.88 3.96 16.93
N GLU A 136 9.19 4.00 16.66
CA GLU A 136 9.79 4.97 15.76
C GLU A 136 9.70 4.50 14.30
N ILE A 137 9.39 5.43 13.40
CA ILE A 137 9.31 5.22 11.95
C ILE A 137 9.48 6.56 11.23
N ASP A 138 10.24 6.57 10.13
CA ASP A 138 10.25 7.70 9.19
C ASP A 138 9.12 7.57 8.15
N LEU A 139 8.13 8.45 8.26
CA LEU A 139 7.00 8.54 7.33
C LEU A 139 7.25 9.53 6.18
N ASN A 140 8.37 10.27 6.19
CA ASN A 140 8.66 11.31 5.21
C ASN A 140 9.49 10.77 4.03
N ARG A 141 9.11 9.59 3.53
CA ARG A 141 9.69 8.95 2.35
C ARG A 141 8.59 8.44 1.40
N PRO A 142 8.83 8.45 0.09
CA PRO A 142 7.86 7.96 -0.89
C PRO A 142 7.73 6.43 -0.83
N GLY A 143 6.65 5.88 -1.41
CA GLY A 143 6.51 4.44 -1.60
C GLY A 143 6.22 3.63 -0.33
N LEU A 144 5.69 4.25 0.73
CA LEU A 144 5.43 3.53 1.98
C LEU A 144 4.10 2.79 1.99
N VAL A 145 4.16 1.51 2.36
CA VAL A 145 3.04 0.72 2.84
C VAL A 145 3.31 0.35 4.29
N VAL A 146 2.55 0.91 5.22
CA VAL A 146 2.80 0.76 6.66
C VAL A 146 1.72 -0.10 7.29
N VAL A 147 2.10 -1.28 7.75
CA VAL A 147 1.28 -2.18 8.56
C VAL A 147 1.55 -1.87 10.03
N CYS A 148 0.77 -0.99 10.64
CA CYS A 148 1.01 -0.57 12.02
C CYS A 148 -0.24 0.08 12.62
N GLY A 149 -0.78 -0.52 13.69
CA GLY A 149 -1.89 0.06 14.44
C GLY A 149 -1.47 1.26 15.31
N PRO A 150 -2.42 2.13 15.71
CA PRO A 150 -2.15 3.37 16.45
C PRO A 150 -1.52 3.14 17.83
N ARG A 151 -1.59 1.91 18.37
CA ARG A 151 -0.94 1.54 19.63
C ARG A 151 0.59 1.47 19.51
N MET A 152 1.10 1.12 18.33
CA MET A 152 2.49 0.71 18.18
C MET A 152 3.40 1.86 17.74
N SER A 153 2.84 2.94 17.20
CA SER A 153 3.61 4.13 16.83
C SER A 153 2.77 5.39 17.01
N GLU A 154 3.32 6.37 17.73
CA GLU A 154 2.70 7.69 17.85
C GLU A 154 2.63 8.41 16.49
N ALA A 155 3.66 8.27 15.65
CA ALA A 155 3.67 8.84 14.31
C ALA A 155 2.52 8.29 13.45
N MET A 156 2.23 6.99 13.55
CA MET A 156 1.08 6.40 12.87
C MET A 156 -0.24 6.85 13.47
N ARG A 157 -0.36 6.94 14.80
CA ARG A 157 -1.57 7.47 15.47
C ARG A 157 -1.91 8.88 14.98
N LEU A 158 -0.93 9.79 14.97
CA LEU A 158 -1.10 11.16 14.47
C LEU A 158 -1.42 11.20 12.97
N THR A 159 -0.99 10.19 12.21
CA THR A 159 -1.30 10.07 10.79
C THR A 159 -2.75 9.62 10.59
N TYR A 160 -3.22 8.64 11.36
CA TYR A 160 -4.63 8.24 11.36
C TYR A 160 -5.57 9.37 11.80
N ASP A 161 -5.14 10.25 12.71
CA ASP A 161 -5.94 11.41 13.14
C ASP A 161 -6.23 12.41 12.00
N LYS A 162 -5.53 12.32 10.86
CA LYS A 162 -5.81 13.11 9.67
C LYS A 162 -6.94 12.56 8.81
N ASP A 163 -7.39 11.33 9.06
CA ASP A 163 -8.54 10.77 8.37
C ASP A 163 -9.81 11.60 8.70
N PRO A 164 -10.57 12.06 7.69
CA PRO A 164 -11.77 12.86 7.91
C PRO A 164 -13.00 12.04 8.32
N VAL A 165 -12.98 10.72 8.14
CA VAL A 165 -14.13 9.82 8.32
C VAL A 165 -13.95 8.86 9.48
N PHE A 166 -12.83 8.15 9.54
CA PHE A 166 -12.61 7.13 10.57
C PHE A 166 -11.82 7.66 11.76
N ARG A 167 -12.28 7.28 12.95
CA ARG A 167 -11.58 7.57 14.20
C ARG A 167 -11.22 6.27 14.91
N TRP A 168 -9.93 6.14 15.23
CA TRP A 168 -9.47 5.14 16.17
C TRP A 168 -9.81 5.60 17.58
N GLU A 169 -10.63 4.82 18.28
CA GLU A 169 -11.04 5.12 19.64
C GLU A 169 -10.59 4.01 20.58
N ARG A 170 -10.24 4.39 21.81
CA ARG A 170 -9.98 3.45 22.89
C ARG A 170 -10.32 4.11 24.22
N GLU A 171 -11.24 3.49 24.94
CA GLU A 171 -11.47 3.80 26.35
C GLU A 171 -10.43 3.09 27.21
N ASP A 172 -10.10 3.66 28.37
CA ASP A 172 -9.12 3.07 29.27
C ASP A 172 -9.49 1.63 29.66
N GLY A 173 -8.54 0.72 29.45
CA GLY A 173 -8.71 -0.71 29.72
C GLY A 173 -9.57 -1.46 28.70
N ARG A 174 -10.01 -0.84 27.61
CA ARG A 174 -10.77 -1.50 26.53
C ARG A 174 -9.92 -1.73 25.27
N PRO A 175 -10.30 -2.70 24.43
CA PRO A 175 -9.71 -2.86 23.09
C PRO A 175 -9.91 -1.62 22.22
N TRP A 176 -9.08 -1.48 21.19
CA TRP A 176 -9.27 -0.45 20.17
C TRP A 176 -10.53 -0.73 19.36
N GLN A 177 -11.20 0.32 18.92
CA GLN A 177 -12.35 0.27 18.03
C GLN A 177 -12.20 1.31 16.92
N LEU A 178 -12.92 1.11 15.82
CA LEU A 178 -12.98 2.04 14.70
C LEU A 178 -14.38 2.63 14.62
N ARG A 179 -14.49 3.95 14.67
CA ARG A 179 -15.76 4.65 14.48
C ARG A 179 -15.81 5.30 13.11
N ASP A 180 -16.85 5.01 12.35
CA ASP A 180 -17.24 5.76 11.17
C ASP A 180 -18.02 7.01 11.62
N THR A 181 -17.44 8.19 11.45
CA THR A 181 -18.09 9.45 11.86
C THR A 181 -19.20 9.90 10.91
N ARG A 182 -19.32 9.32 9.71
CA ARG A 182 -20.42 9.60 8.78
C ARG A 182 -21.68 8.85 9.16
N THR A 183 -21.53 7.62 9.67
CA THR A 183 -22.66 6.76 10.04
C THR A 183 -22.86 6.60 11.54
N GLU A 184 -21.90 7.09 12.34
CA GLU A 184 -21.80 6.89 13.79
C GLU A 184 -21.67 5.40 14.21
N THR A 185 -21.33 4.54 13.26
CA THR A 185 -21.17 3.10 13.51
C THR A 185 -19.81 2.83 14.14
N VAL A 186 -19.80 2.03 15.21
CA VAL A 186 -18.59 1.55 15.87
C VAL A 186 -18.33 0.09 15.48
N TYR A 187 -17.15 -0.15 14.93
CA TYR A 187 -16.66 -1.44 14.50
C TYR A 187 -15.63 -1.99 15.49
N ARG A 188 -15.75 -3.28 15.80
CA ARG A 188 -14.95 -4.00 16.81
C ARG A 188 -14.42 -5.29 16.21
N ALA A 189 -13.36 -5.83 16.78
CA ALA A 189 -12.95 -7.19 16.47
C ALA A 189 -13.94 -8.17 17.12
N GLY A 190 -14.34 -9.20 16.39
CA GLY A 190 -15.21 -10.25 16.90
C GLY A 190 -14.60 -11.02 18.07
N SER A 191 -13.27 -11.08 18.17
CA SER A 191 -12.54 -11.68 19.29
C SER A 191 -12.72 -10.94 20.61
N ASP A 192 -13.05 -9.64 20.56
CA ASP A 192 -13.32 -8.81 21.74
C ASP A 192 -14.79 -8.88 22.19
N GLU A 193 -15.65 -9.52 21.41
CA GLU A 193 -17.08 -9.62 21.71
C GLU A 193 -17.41 -10.84 22.58
N THR A 194 -18.62 -10.85 23.14
CA THR A 194 -19.17 -11.97 23.90
C THR A 194 -20.50 -12.41 23.29
N PRO A 195 -20.60 -13.60 22.67
CA PRO A 195 -19.53 -14.58 22.48
C PRO A 195 -18.48 -14.11 21.46
N ALA A 196 -17.24 -14.57 21.64
CA ALA A 196 -16.15 -14.29 20.71
C ALA A 196 -16.42 -14.92 19.34
N ARG A 197 -16.06 -14.19 18.29
CA ARG A 197 -16.18 -14.63 16.89
C ARG A 197 -14.84 -14.53 16.18
N ALA A 198 -14.63 -15.39 15.19
CA ALA A 198 -13.41 -15.43 14.37
C ALA A 198 -13.49 -14.40 13.21
N ASP A 199 -13.71 -13.13 13.57
CA ASP A 199 -13.69 -12.03 12.62
C ASP A 199 -12.98 -10.79 13.21
N ASP A 200 -12.32 -10.01 12.36
CA ASP A 200 -11.62 -8.77 12.73
C ASP A 200 -11.98 -7.64 11.76
N MET A 201 -11.73 -6.41 12.20
CA MET A 201 -11.99 -5.18 11.46
C MET A 201 -10.68 -4.44 11.26
N ALA A 202 -10.39 -4.07 10.03
CA ALA A 202 -9.15 -3.41 9.68
C ALA A 202 -9.38 -2.13 8.90
N TYR A 203 -8.54 -1.14 9.16
CA TYR A 203 -8.42 0.08 8.39
C TYR A 203 -7.49 -0.16 7.19
N LEU A 204 -7.91 0.29 6.02
CA LEU A 204 -7.08 0.49 4.83
C LEU A 204 -7.29 1.92 4.34
N GLY A 205 -6.21 2.68 4.17
CA GLY A 205 -6.33 4.02 3.59
C GLY A 205 -5.04 4.59 3.05
N ARG A 206 -5.17 5.51 2.09
CA ARG A 206 -4.08 6.34 1.60
C ARG A 206 -4.15 7.69 2.31
N LEU A 207 -3.14 7.96 3.12
CA LEU A 207 -3.08 9.15 3.99
C LEU A 207 -1.97 10.09 3.56
N PRO A 208 -2.15 11.42 3.68
CA PRO A 208 -1.11 12.38 3.35
C PRO A 208 0.09 12.21 4.30
N ARG A 209 1.29 12.20 3.72
CA ARG A 209 2.54 12.19 4.48
C ARG A 209 2.61 13.37 5.47
N PRO A 210 3.29 13.23 6.61
CA PRO A 210 3.44 14.33 7.57
C PRO A 210 4.05 15.60 6.96
N ASP A 211 5.02 15.47 6.06
CA ASP A 211 5.64 16.59 5.35
C ASP A 211 4.85 17.14 4.15
N GLY A 212 3.67 16.58 3.85
CA GLY A 212 2.82 16.98 2.74
C GLY A 212 3.35 16.57 1.35
N LYS A 213 4.45 15.81 1.26
CA LYS A 213 5.09 15.44 -0.01
C LYS A 213 4.61 14.08 -0.53
N GLY A 214 3.30 13.95 -0.71
CA GLY A 214 2.64 12.73 -1.18
C GLY A 214 1.90 11.99 -0.07
N SER A 215 1.79 10.67 -0.20
CA SER A 215 0.97 9.82 0.67
C SER A 215 1.70 8.57 1.16
N ILE A 216 1.20 7.98 2.23
CA ILE A 216 1.48 6.61 2.65
C ILE A 216 0.23 5.74 2.47
N LEU A 217 0.39 4.44 2.23
CA LEU A 217 -0.69 3.47 2.36
C LEU A 217 -0.63 2.89 3.77
N ALA A 218 -1.64 3.16 4.59
CA ALA A 218 -1.72 2.72 5.98
C ALA A 218 -2.70 1.53 6.12
N ILE A 219 -2.24 0.48 6.81
CA ILE A 219 -2.97 -0.76 7.07
C ILE A 219 -2.90 -1.04 8.57
N ALA A 220 -4.06 -1.26 9.20
CA ALA A 220 -4.12 -1.69 10.59
C ALA A 220 -5.41 -2.43 10.90
N GLY A 221 -5.29 -3.72 11.20
CA GLY A 221 -6.31 -4.45 11.94
C GLY A 221 -6.44 -3.96 13.38
N ILE A 222 -7.62 -4.14 13.99
CA ILE A 222 -7.76 -4.03 15.44
C ILE A 222 -6.84 -5.08 16.10
N HIS A 223 -6.79 -6.29 15.54
CA HIS A 223 -5.75 -7.29 15.81
C HIS A 223 -4.92 -7.59 14.55
N PRO A 224 -3.74 -8.24 14.71
CA PRO A 224 -2.86 -8.55 13.57
C PRO A 224 -3.53 -9.31 12.41
N VAL A 225 -4.50 -10.18 12.71
CA VAL A 225 -5.27 -10.92 11.69
C VAL A 225 -6.10 -10.01 10.77
N GLY A 226 -6.54 -8.85 11.25
CA GLY A 226 -7.22 -7.87 10.42
C GLY A 226 -6.31 -7.30 9.32
N SER A 227 -5.05 -7.01 9.64
CA SER A 227 -4.05 -6.57 8.65
C SER A 227 -3.76 -7.65 7.60
N LEU A 228 -3.72 -8.91 8.03
CA LEU A 228 -3.56 -10.06 7.13
C LEU A 228 -4.75 -10.18 6.16
N GLY A 229 -5.96 -9.90 6.63
CA GLY A 229 -7.15 -9.80 5.81
C GLY A 229 -7.08 -8.66 4.78
N VAL A 230 -6.55 -7.49 5.14
CA VAL A 230 -6.32 -6.42 4.16
C VAL A 230 -5.35 -6.87 3.06
N ALA A 231 -4.26 -7.56 3.41
CA ALA A 231 -3.35 -8.11 2.41
C ALA A 231 -4.02 -9.15 1.50
N HIS A 232 -4.92 -9.98 2.06
CA HIS A 232 -5.74 -10.92 1.27
C HIS A 232 -6.68 -10.18 0.31
N LEU A 233 -7.43 -9.18 0.78
CA LEU A 233 -8.31 -8.36 -0.05
C LEU A 233 -7.55 -7.67 -1.19
N LEU A 234 -6.39 -7.08 -0.90
CA LEU A 234 -5.57 -6.44 -1.95
C LEU A 234 -5.10 -7.46 -2.99
N SER A 235 -4.86 -8.71 -2.60
CA SER A 235 -4.45 -9.74 -3.56
C SER A 235 -5.58 -10.17 -4.51
N THR A 236 -6.84 -9.98 -4.12
CA THR A 236 -8.02 -10.40 -4.90
C THR A 236 -8.73 -9.25 -5.61
N ASP A 237 -8.75 -8.05 -5.01
CA ASP A 237 -9.66 -6.96 -5.38
C ASP A 237 -8.98 -5.61 -5.68
N ILE A 238 -7.64 -5.55 -5.74
CA ILE A 238 -6.90 -4.30 -5.98
C ILE A 238 -7.29 -3.58 -7.28
N ALA A 239 -7.64 -4.31 -8.34
CA ALA A 239 -8.12 -3.68 -9.58
C ALA A 239 -9.44 -2.91 -9.37
N THR A 240 -10.35 -3.47 -8.56
CA THR A 240 -11.63 -2.84 -8.19
C THR A 240 -11.41 -1.62 -7.30
N LEU A 241 -10.47 -1.71 -6.36
CA LEU A 241 -10.09 -0.56 -5.53
C LEU A 241 -9.46 0.54 -6.37
N TRP A 242 -8.46 0.20 -7.20
CA TRP A 242 -7.80 1.16 -8.09
C TRP A 242 -8.79 1.87 -9.01
N GLY A 243 -9.75 1.15 -9.60
CA GLY A 243 -10.79 1.76 -10.43
C GLY A 243 -11.69 2.75 -9.68
N GLN A 244 -11.78 2.65 -8.35
CA GLN A 244 -12.62 3.50 -7.51
C GLN A 244 -11.89 4.65 -6.82
N VAL A 245 -10.59 4.55 -6.55
CA VAL A 245 -9.85 5.62 -5.82
C VAL A 245 -8.62 6.11 -6.57
N ALA A 246 -8.12 5.37 -7.55
CA ALA A 246 -6.87 5.65 -8.25
C ALA A 246 -5.76 6.06 -7.25
N GLY A 247 -5.12 7.21 -7.50
CA GLY A 247 -4.09 7.78 -6.63
C GLY A 247 -4.62 8.73 -5.54
N GLU A 248 -5.94 8.91 -5.39
CA GLU A 248 -6.53 9.83 -4.43
C GLU A 248 -6.37 9.31 -2.99
N ASN A 249 -6.37 10.23 -2.02
CA ASN A 249 -6.45 9.88 -0.61
C ASN A 249 -7.84 9.29 -0.31
N PHE A 250 -7.85 8.20 0.43
CA PHE A 250 -9.08 7.48 0.74
C PHE A 250 -8.94 6.68 2.02
N SER A 251 -10.06 6.24 2.56
CA SER A 251 -10.10 5.21 3.58
C SER A 251 -11.33 4.32 3.49
N VAL A 252 -11.20 3.11 4.01
CA VAL A 252 -12.24 2.09 4.06
C VAL A 252 -11.97 1.14 5.22
N LEU A 253 -13.04 0.55 5.78
CA LEU A 253 -12.89 -0.57 6.69
C LEU A 253 -13.08 -1.90 5.96
N VAL A 254 -12.21 -2.85 6.28
CA VAL A 254 -12.22 -4.21 5.75
C VAL A 254 -12.61 -5.15 6.88
N ARG A 255 -13.66 -5.94 6.66
CA ARG A 255 -13.99 -7.06 7.54
C ARG A 255 -13.26 -8.31 7.06
N THR A 256 -12.72 -9.05 8.01
CA THR A 256 -12.00 -10.30 7.74
C THR A 256 -12.58 -11.40 8.61
N GLU A 257 -13.18 -12.42 7.99
CA GLU A 257 -13.46 -13.70 8.64
C GLU A 257 -12.24 -14.60 8.47
N TYR A 258 -11.82 -15.27 9.54
CA TYR A 258 -10.61 -16.10 9.53
C TYR A 258 -10.85 -17.46 10.19
N ASP A 259 -10.01 -18.42 9.83
CA ASP A 259 -9.98 -19.73 10.48
C ASP A 259 -9.40 -19.58 11.90
N PRO A 260 -10.12 -19.97 12.97
CA PRO A 260 -9.70 -19.72 14.34
C PRO A 260 -8.48 -20.55 14.80
N HIS A 261 -8.08 -21.57 14.03
CA HIS A 261 -6.93 -22.42 14.35
C HIS A 261 -5.65 -21.94 13.68
N THR A 262 -5.77 -21.35 12.49
CA THR A 262 -4.63 -20.95 11.65
C THR A 262 -4.50 -19.44 11.49
N SER A 263 -5.53 -18.68 11.83
CA SER A 263 -5.67 -17.24 11.56
C SER A 263 -5.65 -16.87 10.07
N GLU A 264 -5.80 -17.86 9.18
CA GLU A 264 -5.84 -17.60 7.74
C GLU A 264 -7.16 -16.93 7.34
N PRO A 265 -7.12 -15.83 6.56
CA PRO A 265 -8.33 -15.22 6.02
C PRO A 265 -9.14 -16.21 5.17
N VAL A 266 -10.42 -16.37 5.49
CA VAL A 266 -11.37 -17.20 4.75
C VAL A 266 -12.22 -16.33 3.83
N ARG A 267 -12.58 -15.13 4.29
CA ARG A 267 -13.36 -14.16 3.53
C ARG A 267 -12.99 -12.74 3.95
N THR A 268 -12.88 -11.86 2.97
CA THR A 268 -12.70 -10.43 3.18
C THR A 268 -13.73 -9.64 2.39
N GLU A 269 -14.22 -8.56 2.97
CA GLU A 269 -15.14 -7.65 2.30
C GLU A 269 -14.97 -6.21 2.80
N LEU A 270 -15.37 -5.25 1.97
CA LEU A 270 -15.49 -3.86 2.40
C LEU A 270 -16.67 -3.75 3.36
N ALA A 271 -16.40 -3.40 4.62
CA ALA A 271 -17.42 -3.21 5.65
C ALA A 271 -18.07 -1.82 5.60
N THR A 272 -17.48 -0.91 4.85
CA THR A 272 -17.95 0.45 4.59
C THR A 272 -17.83 0.77 3.10
N PRO A 273 -18.51 1.81 2.62
CA PRO A 273 -18.12 2.44 1.36
C PRO A 273 -16.66 2.88 1.37
N LEU A 274 -16.08 3.04 0.18
CA LEU A 274 -14.80 3.73 0.00
C LEU A 274 -15.02 5.23 0.12
N TYR A 275 -14.43 5.85 1.15
CA TYR A 275 -14.50 7.29 1.35
C TYR A 275 -13.26 7.96 0.78
N ARG A 276 -13.42 8.76 -0.27
CA ARG A 276 -12.37 9.64 -0.79
C ARG A 276 -12.28 10.89 0.08
N HIS A 277 -11.07 11.31 0.45
CA HIS A 277 -10.90 12.38 1.45
C HIS A 277 -11.20 13.79 0.91
N ASP A 278 -11.15 13.96 -0.41
CA ASP A 278 -11.41 15.23 -1.09
C ASP A 278 -12.86 15.37 -1.61
N GLN A 279 -13.74 14.41 -1.30
CA GLN A 279 -15.14 14.40 -1.72
C GLN A 279 -16.05 14.31 -0.48
N ASP A 280 -16.89 15.33 -0.30
CA ASP A 280 -17.81 15.45 0.85
C ASP A 280 -18.90 14.38 0.88
#